data_AF-A0A3D5UZF7-F1
#
_entry.id   AF-A0A3D5UZF7-F1
#
_cell.length_a   1.000
_cell.length_b   1.000
_cell.length_c   1.000
_cell.angle_alpha   90.00
_cell.angle_beta   90.00
_cell.angle_gamma   90.00
#
_symmetry.space_group_name_H-M   'P 1'
#
loop_
_entity.id
_entity.type
_entity.pdbx_description
1 polymer ?
#
loop_
_entity_poly.entity_id
_entity_poly.type
_entity_poly.pdbx_seq_one_letter_code
_entity_poly.pdbx_strand_id
1 'polypeptide(L)'
;HVLGYVAAVSEKDLAAAGGDEPVLKLPGFRIGKEGIEKTYDKELRGVPGSSHVEVNAYGRVIRELSKDPGTPGSEVVLTIDMDIQRFAWERLKGESASSVVLDIHTGDVISLVSTPAYDPNQFNMGYGTA
;
A
#
# COMPACT_ATOMS: atom_id res chain seq x y z
N HIS A 1 9.82 8.99 -3.87
CA HIS A 1 8.46 9.29 -3.38
C HIS A 1 8.33 8.80 -1.95
N VAL A 2 7.70 9.56 -1.05
CA VAL A 2 7.63 9.19 0.38
C VAL A 2 6.63 8.08 0.65
N LEU A 3 5.37 8.31 0.26
CA LEU A 3 4.28 7.39 0.58
C LEU A 3 4.49 6.04 -0.11
N GLY A 4 4.84 6.10 -1.40
CA GLY A 4 4.91 4.92 -2.26
C GLY A 4 3.55 4.56 -2.83
N TYR A 5 3.34 3.28 -3.14
CA TYR A 5 2.10 2.77 -3.69
C TYR A 5 1.90 1.29 -3.33
N VAL A 6 0.64 0.85 -3.45
CA VAL A 6 0.26 -0.56 -3.37
C VAL A 6 -0.02 -1.11 -4.77
N ALA A 7 0.31 -2.38 -5.00
CA ALA A 7 -0.05 -3.08 -6.24
C ALA A 7 -0.22 -4.58 -6.00
N ALA A 8 -0.70 -5.29 -7.02
CA ALA A 8 -0.87 -6.74 -6.98
C ALA A 8 0.44 -7.46 -6.65
N VAL A 9 0.34 -8.59 -5.95
CA VAL A 9 1.47 -9.44 -5.60
C VAL A 9 2.09 -10.02 -6.89
N SER A 10 3.41 -9.91 -7.03
CA SER A 10 4.16 -10.53 -8.13
C SER A 10 4.82 -11.84 -7.67
N GLU A 11 5.25 -12.68 -8.61
CA GLU A 11 6.00 -13.90 -8.30
C GLU A 11 7.28 -13.63 -7.49
N LYS A 12 7.93 -12.49 -7.74
CA LYS A 12 9.12 -12.07 -6.98
C LYS A 12 8.79 -11.78 -5.51
N ASP A 13 7.62 -11.19 -5.24
CA ASP A 13 7.19 -10.91 -3.87
C ASP A 13 6.81 -12.20 -3.13
N LEU A 14 6.17 -13.14 -3.83
CA LEU A 14 5.89 -14.47 -3.28
C LEU A 14 7.19 -15.19 -2.90
N ALA A 15 8.20 -15.15 -3.77
CA ALA A 15 9.51 -15.72 -3.48
C ALA A 15 10.20 -15.02 -2.31
N ALA A 16 10.14 -13.69 -2.24
CA ALA A 16 10.71 -12.91 -1.14
C ALA A 16 10.01 -13.15 0.21
N ALA A 17 8.70 -13.45 0.18
CA ALA A 17 7.92 -13.82 1.36
C ALA A 17 8.08 -15.30 1.78
N GLY A 18 8.94 -16.06 1.11
CA GLY A 18 9.16 -17.48 1.39
C GLY A 18 8.09 -18.41 0.81
N GLY A 19 7.21 -17.93 -0.06
CA GLY A 19 6.25 -18.73 -0.83
C GLY A 19 5.04 -19.28 -0.07
N ASP A 20 5.01 -19.11 1.24
CA ASP A 20 4.12 -19.87 2.13
C ASP A 20 2.93 -19.09 2.69
N GLU A 21 2.79 -17.80 2.40
CA GLU A 21 1.59 -17.03 2.76
C GLU A 21 0.47 -17.26 1.73
N PRO A 22 -0.62 -17.99 2.07
CA PRO A 22 -1.69 -18.29 1.11
C PRO A 22 -2.44 -17.03 0.66
N VAL A 23 -2.45 -16.03 1.54
CA VAL A 23 -3.15 -14.75 1.38
C VAL A 23 -2.55 -13.94 0.23
N LEU A 24 -1.23 -14.02 0.05
CA LEU A 24 -0.53 -13.36 -1.05
C LEU A 24 -0.90 -13.93 -2.42
N LYS A 25 -1.50 -15.12 -2.46
CA LYS A 25 -1.97 -15.78 -3.69
C LYS A 25 -3.43 -15.45 -4.00
N LEU A 26 -4.13 -14.73 -3.12
CA LEU A 26 -5.53 -14.39 -3.32
C LEU A 26 -5.69 -13.37 -4.46
N PRO A 27 -6.64 -13.60 -5.39
CA PRO A 27 -6.98 -12.62 -6.42
C PRO A 27 -7.40 -11.29 -5.79
N GLY A 28 -6.84 -10.19 -6.29
CA GLY A 28 -7.14 -8.84 -5.79
C GLY A 28 -6.38 -8.44 -4.53
N PHE A 29 -5.57 -9.34 -3.95
CA PHE A 29 -4.72 -8.99 -2.81
C PHE A 29 -3.61 -8.02 -3.22
N ARG A 30 -3.41 -6.97 -2.42
CA ARG A 30 -2.46 -5.89 -2.70
C ARG A 30 -1.45 -5.76 -1.57
N ILE A 31 -0.23 -5.39 -1.94
CA ILE A 31 0.88 -5.16 -1.03
C ILE A 31 1.57 -3.85 -1.35
N GLY A 32 2.17 -3.23 -0.34
CA GLY A 32 3.03 -2.08 -0.48
C GLY A 32 4.29 -2.40 -1.28
N LYS A 33 4.56 -1.63 -2.34
CA LYS A 33 5.66 -1.85 -3.28
C LYS A 33 6.82 -0.89 -3.10
N GLU A 34 6.56 0.30 -2.58
CA GLU A 34 7.55 1.34 -2.36
C GLU A 34 7.20 2.17 -1.12
N GLY A 35 8.15 2.98 -0.64
CA GLY A 35 7.91 3.98 0.39
C GLY A 35 7.42 3.40 1.71
N ILE A 36 6.61 4.20 2.40
CA ILE A 36 5.98 3.85 3.67
C ILE A 36 5.05 2.65 3.52
N GLU A 37 4.34 2.54 2.39
CA GLU A 37 3.46 1.41 2.09
C GLU A 37 4.22 0.07 2.16
N LYS A 38 5.43 0.01 1.59
CA LYS A 38 6.26 -1.21 1.64
C LYS A 38 6.85 -1.45 3.04
N THR A 39 7.39 -0.39 3.66
CA THR A 39 8.06 -0.52 4.96
C THR A 39 7.09 -0.99 6.04
N TYR A 40 5.85 -0.50 6.01
CA TYR A 40 4.82 -0.81 6.99
C TYR A 40 3.73 -1.77 6.48
N ASP A 41 3.93 -2.46 5.33
CA ASP A 41 2.92 -3.33 4.71
C ASP A 41 2.31 -4.34 5.70
N LYS A 42 3.15 -4.97 6.53
CA LYS A 42 2.70 -5.97 7.52
C LYS A 42 1.78 -5.38 8.58
N GLU A 43 2.04 -4.15 9.00
CA GLU A 43 1.24 -3.46 10.01
C GLU A 43 -0.04 -2.89 9.37
N LEU A 44 0.08 -2.30 8.19
CA LEU A 44 -1.01 -1.67 7.44
C LEU A 44 -2.03 -2.66 6.89
N ARG A 45 -1.62 -3.88 6.51
CA ARG A 45 -2.54 -4.87 5.92
C ARG A 45 -3.38 -5.62 6.95
N GLY A 46 -2.93 -5.67 8.21
CA GLY A 46 -3.56 -6.46 9.27
C GLY A 46 -3.49 -7.97 9.04
N VAL A 47 -4.44 -8.69 9.64
CA VAL A 47 -4.52 -10.16 9.58
C VAL A 47 -5.80 -10.56 8.83
N PRO A 48 -5.69 -11.33 7.75
CA PRO A 48 -6.84 -11.78 6.99
C PRO A 48 -7.65 -12.81 7.79
N GLY A 49 -8.98 -12.70 7.69
CA GLY A 49 -9.90 -13.68 8.26
C GLY A 49 -10.16 -14.86 7.33
N SER A 50 -11.06 -15.76 7.71
CA SER A 50 -11.50 -16.89 6.90
C SER A 50 -13.02 -17.04 6.92
N SER A 51 -13.60 -17.52 5.81
CA SER A 51 -15.02 -17.87 5.73
C SER A 51 -15.16 -19.21 5.03
N HIS A 52 -15.87 -20.14 5.66
CA HIS A 52 -16.18 -21.45 5.10
C HIS A 52 -17.61 -21.43 4.59
N VAL A 53 -17.77 -21.59 3.29
CA VAL A 53 -19.09 -21.62 2.63
C VAL A 53 -19.33 -22.98 1.97
N GLU A 54 -20.53 -23.49 2.15
CA GLU A 54 -21.02 -24.66 1.44
C GLU A 54 -21.58 -24.21 0.09
N VAL A 55 -21.07 -24.80 -1.00
CA VAL A 55 -21.48 -24.50 -2.37
C VAL A 55 -22.19 -25.69 -3.00
N ASN A 56 -23.18 -25.44 -3.86
CA ASN A 56 -23.81 -26.50 -4.65
C ASN A 56 -22.93 -26.90 -5.85
N ALA A 57 -23.36 -27.93 -6.60
CA ALA A 57 -22.68 -28.39 -7.81
C ALA A 57 -22.53 -27.33 -8.92
N TYR A 58 -23.27 -26.22 -8.84
CA TYR A 58 -23.20 -25.09 -9.77
C TYR A 58 -22.36 -23.91 -9.20
N GLY A 59 -21.69 -24.10 -8.06
CA GLY A 59 -20.84 -23.08 -7.43
C GLY A 59 -21.59 -21.97 -6.70
N ARG A 60 -22.91 -22.10 -6.49
CA ARG A 60 -23.69 -21.13 -5.72
C ARG A 60 -23.57 -21.41 -4.23
N VAL A 61 -23.33 -20.37 -3.45
CA VAL A 61 -23.28 -20.44 -1.98
C VAL A 61 -24.67 -20.80 -1.44
N ILE A 62 -24.75 -21.92 -0.73
CA ILE A 62 -25.98 -22.41 -0.07
C ILE A 62 -26.02 -21.91 1.37
N ARG A 63 -24.88 -21.96 2.08
CA ARG A 63 -24.79 -21.61 3.50
C ARG A 63 -23.36 -21.22 3.90
N GLU A 64 -23.23 -20.28 4.82
CA GLU A 64 -21.96 -20.02 5.53
C GLU A 64 -21.89 -20.91 6.78
N LEU A 65 -20.86 -21.75 6.86
CA LEU A 65 -20.65 -22.72 7.95
C LEU A 65 -19.93 -22.07 9.14
N SER A 66 -18.93 -21.24 8.86
CA SER A 66 -18.16 -20.53 9.86
C SER A 66 -17.51 -19.29 9.26
N LYS A 67 -17.33 -18.27 10.10
CA LYS A 67 -16.65 -17.03 9.75
C LYS A 67 -15.74 -16.62 10.89
N ASP A 68 -14.47 -16.47 10.57
CA ASP A 68 -13.48 -15.87 11.45
C ASP A 68 -13.12 -14.50 10.88
N PRO A 69 -13.56 -13.39 11.49
CA PRO A 69 -13.29 -12.06 10.97
C PRO A 69 -11.78 -11.75 11.03
N GLY A 70 -11.27 -11.12 9.98
CA GLY A 70 -9.91 -10.61 9.98
C GLY A 70 -9.74 -9.44 10.96
N THR A 71 -8.50 -9.17 11.33
CA THR A 71 -8.15 -7.98 12.12
C THR A 71 -7.70 -6.89 11.15
N PRO A 72 -8.33 -5.69 11.15
CA PRO A 72 -7.87 -4.56 10.36
C PRO A 72 -6.40 -4.21 10.67
N GLY A 73 -5.70 -3.66 9.68
CA GLY A 73 -4.36 -3.15 9.89
C GLY A 73 -4.32 -1.94 10.83
N SER A 74 -3.13 -1.66 11.33
CA SER A 74 -2.87 -0.50 12.17
C SER A 74 -2.79 0.77 11.33
N GLU A 75 -3.13 1.90 11.94
CA GLU A 75 -2.94 3.22 11.34
C GLU A 75 -1.52 3.71 11.59
N VAL A 76 -0.86 4.23 10.55
CA VAL A 76 0.46 4.85 10.65
C VAL A 76 0.30 6.35 10.53
N VAL A 77 0.62 7.06 11.62
CA VAL A 77 0.62 8.54 11.66
C VAL A 77 2.01 9.04 11.30
N LEU A 78 2.07 9.94 10.32
CA LEU A 78 3.30 10.57 9.87
C LEU A 78 3.43 11.98 10.44
N THR A 79 4.67 12.45 10.51
CA THR A 79 5.00 13.83 10.89
C THR A 79 4.88 14.82 9.72
N ILE A 80 4.55 14.32 8.54
CA ILE A 80 4.40 15.12 7.33
C ILE A 80 3.16 15.99 7.42
N ASP A 81 3.36 17.28 7.18
CA ASP A 81 2.29 18.25 6.99
C ASP A 81 1.89 18.27 5.51
N MET A 82 0.62 17.95 5.24
CA MET A 82 0.09 17.83 3.88
C MET A 82 0.10 19.16 3.12
N ASP A 83 -0.10 20.28 3.81
CA ASP A 83 -0.16 21.60 3.19
C ASP A 83 1.25 22.06 2.78
N ILE A 84 2.23 21.85 3.66
CA ILE A 84 3.64 22.15 3.36
C ILE A 84 4.19 21.20 2.28
N GLN A 85 3.84 19.92 2.33
CA GLN A 85 4.18 18.94 1.30
C GLN A 85 3.63 19.36 -0.08
N ARG A 86 2.35 19.73 -0.14
CA ARG A 86 1.70 20.20 -1.38
C ARG A 86 2.34 21.47 -1.90
N PHE A 87 2.57 22.44 -1.03
CA PHE A 87 3.21 23.70 -1.40
C PHE A 87 4.60 23.47 -2.00
N ALA A 88 5.45 22.67 -1.34
CA ALA A 88 6.78 22.35 -1.84
C ALA A 88 6.73 21.61 -3.19
N TRP A 89 5.81 20.65 -3.35
CA TRP A 89 5.61 19.95 -4.62
C TRP A 89 5.19 20.89 -5.75
N GLU A 90 4.24 21.80 -5.50
CA GLU A 90 3.77 22.75 -6.52
C GLU A 90 4.86 23.72 -6.98
N ARG A 91 5.84 24.03 -6.14
CA ARG A 91 6.98 24.89 -6.49
C ARG A 91 8.08 24.18 -7.25
N LEU A 92 8.22 22.87 -7.04
CA LEU A 92 9.26 22.06 -7.66
C LEU A 92 8.75 21.28 -8.89
N LYS A 93 7.43 21.23 -9.11
CA LYS A 93 6.84 20.57 -10.27
C LYS A 93 7.42 21.15 -11.57
N GLY A 94 7.83 20.26 -12.47
CA GLY A 94 8.45 20.63 -13.75
C GLY A 94 9.99 20.68 -13.71
N GLU A 95 10.60 20.70 -12.53
CA GLU A 95 12.05 20.69 -12.36
C GLU A 95 12.53 19.36 -11.76
N SER A 96 13.77 18.97 -12.05
CA SER A 96 14.45 17.86 -11.39
C SER A 96 15.07 18.36 -10.08
N ALA A 97 14.34 18.24 -8.97
CA ALA A 97 14.72 18.81 -7.70
C ALA A 97 14.21 17.98 -6.52
N SER A 98 14.78 18.22 -5.33
CA SER A 98 14.28 17.64 -4.09
C SER A 98 14.29 18.68 -2.98
N SER A 99 13.40 18.52 -2.01
CA SER A 99 13.31 19.40 -0.85
C SER A 99 12.92 18.60 0.39
N VAL A 100 13.57 18.92 1.50
CA VAL A 100 13.27 18.35 2.82
C VAL A 100 13.08 19.51 3.79
N VAL A 101 11.98 19.48 4.52
CA VAL A 101 11.68 20.41 5.61
C VAL A 101 11.65 19.62 6.90
N LEU A 102 12.45 20.07 7.86
CA LEU A 102 12.63 19.41 9.15
C LEU A 102 12.34 20.40 10.29
N ASP A 103 11.66 19.94 11.32
CA ASP A 103 11.67 20.61 12.61
C ASP A 103 13.00 20.30 13.32
N ILE A 104 13.82 21.32 13.56
CA ILE A 104 15.15 21.16 14.16
C ILE A 104 15.11 20.86 15.66
N HIS A 105 13.98 21.09 16.32
CA HIS A 105 13.82 20.87 17.76
C HIS A 105 13.33 19.46 18.05
N THR A 106 12.43 18.92 17.24
CA THR A 106 11.89 17.56 17.41
C THR A 106 12.59 16.52 16.53
N GLY A 107 13.18 16.95 15.40
CA GLY A 107 13.70 16.06 14.36
C GLY A 107 12.63 15.58 13.37
N ASP A 108 11.42 16.12 13.45
CA ASP A 108 10.30 15.70 12.62
C ASP A 108 10.48 16.10 11.15
N VAL A 109 10.15 15.18 10.25
CA VAL A 109 10.13 15.44 8.80
C VAL A 109 8.76 15.99 8.42
N ILE A 110 8.70 17.30 8.24
CA ILE A 110 7.47 18.03 7.93
C ILE A 110 7.12 17.92 6.44
N SER A 111 8.12 17.87 5.56
CA SER A 111 7.92 17.70 4.11
C SER A 111 9.13 17.02 3.50
N LEU A 112 8.88 16.10 2.56
CA LEU A 112 9.90 15.42 1.80
C LEU A 112 9.42 15.22 0.36
N VAL A 113 9.90 16.09 -0.53
CA VAL A 113 9.48 16.18 -1.93
C VAL A 113 10.65 15.81 -2.84
N SER A 114 10.35 15.03 -3.87
CA SER A 114 11.27 14.70 -4.96
C SER A 114 10.52 14.82 -6.27
N THR A 115 11.05 15.59 -7.21
CA THR A 115 10.52 15.80 -8.56
C THR A 115 11.60 15.46 -9.60
N PRO A 116 11.21 14.96 -10.80
CA PRO A 116 9.85 14.66 -11.25
C PRO A 116 9.21 13.51 -10.49
N ALA A 117 7.89 13.60 -10.35
CA ALA A 117 7.07 12.68 -9.56
C ALA A 117 6.14 11.88 -10.50
N TYR A 118 5.93 10.60 -10.22
CA TYR A 118 4.90 9.79 -10.87
C TYR A 118 3.57 9.83 -10.10
N ASP A 119 2.45 9.53 -10.79
CA ASP A 119 1.15 9.34 -10.14
C ASP A 119 1.04 7.90 -9.59
N PRO A 120 1.04 7.71 -8.25
CA PRO A 120 0.97 6.38 -7.66
C PRO A 120 -0.34 5.64 -8.01
N ASN A 121 -1.41 6.34 -8.37
CA ASN A 121 -2.67 5.70 -8.77
C ASN A 121 -2.55 4.93 -10.08
N GLN A 122 -1.67 5.37 -10.99
CA GLN A 122 -1.44 4.66 -12.26
C GLN A 122 -0.83 3.28 -12.04
N PHE A 123 0.04 3.14 -11.03
CA PHE A 123 0.61 1.84 -10.66
C PHE A 123 -0.39 0.93 -9.96
N ASN A 124 -1.41 1.51 -9.33
CA ASN A 124 -2.44 0.77 -8.60
C ASN A 124 -3.50 0.13 -9.52
N MET A 125 -3.71 0.69 -10.71
CA MET A 125 -4.67 0.17 -11.70
C MET A 125 -4.07 -0.82 -12.70
N GLY A 126 -2.74 -0.94 -12.73
CA GLY A 126 -2.02 -1.72 -13.74
C GLY A 126 -1.99 -0.98 -15.09
N TYR A 127 -0.87 -1.05 -15.81
CA TYR A 127 -0.82 -0.55 -17.18
C TYR A 127 -1.72 -1.42 -18.06
N GLY A 128 -2.95 -0.98 -18.31
CA GLY A 128 -3.75 -1.47 -19.41
C GLY A 128 -3.15 -0.93 -20.71
N THR A 129 -2.39 -1.75 -21.42
CA THR A 129 -2.26 -1.54 -22.86
C THR A 129 -3.65 -1.77 -23.45
N ALA A 130 -4.31 -0.68 -23.85
CA ALA A 130 -5.43 -0.77 -24.77
C ALA A 130 -4.94 -1.28 -26.14
#